data_AF-A0AAJ0TEN2-F1
#
_entry.id   AF-A0AAJ0TEN2-F1
#
_cell.length_a   1.000
_cell.length_b   1.000
_cell.length_c   1.000
_cell.angle_alpha   90.00
_cell.angle_beta   90.00
_cell.angle_gamma   90.00
#
_symmetry.space_group_name_H-M   'P 1'
#
loop_
_entity.id
_entity.type
_entity.pdbx_description
1 polymer ?
#
loop_
_entity_poly.entity_id
_entity_poly.type
_entity_poly.pdbx_seq_one_letter_code
_entity_poly.pdbx_strand_id
1 'polypeptide(L)'
;MAPELDTSTVKERELSDLERQLFSETDVSSEKESIWQKAGDMARYVSDFYFKPKSFERSGKVYEALGVRKFKKIMFNGDYMNALLRKYNPNHKLIRNEGSAKSWEMFTRIYEGIHVGFGSLMLSGMVDRLANGDYDGAAIIAAINTVVNIYPIMLQRYNRARIYKVLDRKQ
;
A
#
# COMPACT_ATOMS: atom_id res chain seq x y z
N MET A 1 -4.83 -71.14 -26.60
CA MET A 1 -5.65 -70.92 -25.40
C MET A 1 -5.23 -69.57 -24.85
N ALA A 2 -5.95 -68.51 -25.21
CA ALA A 2 -5.63 -67.16 -24.72
C ALA A 2 -6.14 -67.03 -23.27
N PRO A 3 -5.36 -66.48 -22.34
CA PRO A 3 -5.82 -66.29 -20.96
C PRO A 3 -6.98 -65.28 -20.95
N GLU A 4 -8.11 -65.70 -20.38
CA GLU A 4 -9.25 -64.85 -20.11
C GLU A 4 -8.82 -63.83 -19.06
N LEU A 5 -8.56 -62.60 -19.50
CA LEU A 5 -8.14 -61.51 -18.61
C LEU A 5 -9.28 -61.19 -17.65
N ASP A 6 -9.02 -61.38 -16.35
CA ASP A 6 -9.93 -61.08 -15.26
C ASP A 6 -10.23 -59.58 -15.21
N THR A 7 -11.39 -59.20 -15.75
CA THR A 7 -11.85 -57.82 -15.87
C THR A 7 -12.04 -57.13 -14.51
N SER A 8 -12.15 -57.88 -13.42
CA SER A 8 -12.24 -57.31 -12.07
C SER A 8 -10.93 -56.66 -11.63
N THR A 9 -9.79 -57.31 -11.93
CA THR A 9 -8.45 -56.81 -11.57
C THR A 9 -8.06 -55.53 -12.31
N VAL A 10 -8.51 -55.38 -13.56
CA VAL A 10 -8.26 -54.16 -14.36
C VAL A 10 -9.02 -52.97 -13.74
N LYS A 11 -10.28 -53.19 -13.36
CA LYS A 11 -11.15 -52.15 -12.81
C LYS A 11 -10.70 -51.67 -11.43
N GLU A 12 -10.21 -52.58 -10.57
CA GLU A 12 -9.62 -52.20 -9.27
C GLU A 12 -8.37 -51.36 -9.42
N ARG A 13 -7.55 -51.64 -10.44
CA ARG A 13 -6.33 -50.86 -10.73
C ARG A 13 -6.67 -49.44 -11.18
N GLU A 14 -7.62 -49.29 -12.09
CA GLU A 14 -8.07 -47.98 -12.57
C GLU A 14 -8.69 -47.14 -11.45
N LEU A 15 -9.48 -47.75 -10.56
CA LEU A 15 -10.07 -47.07 -9.41
C LEU A 15 -8.99 -46.58 -8.43
N SER A 16 -7.98 -47.41 -8.13
CA SER A 16 -6.85 -47.04 -7.27
C SER A 16 -6.01 -45.89 -7.84
N ASP A 17 -5.78 -45.89 -9.16
CA ASP A 17 -5.03 -44.83 -9.83
C ASP A 17 -5.81 -43.50 -9.86
N LEU A 18 -7.13 -43.55 -10.06
CA LEU A 18 -8.02 -42.38 -9.97
C LEU A 18 -8.08 -41.82 -8.56
N GLU A 19 -8.19 -42.66 -7.53
CA GLU A 19 -8.15 -42.23 -6.13
C GLU A 19 -6.82 -41.53 -5.82
N ARG A 20 -5.69 -42.10 -6.24
CA ARG A 20 -4.36 -41.47 -6.06
C ARG A 20 -4.25 -40.11 -6.75
N GLN A 21 -4.76 -39.99 -7.97
CA GLN A 21 -4.79 -38.70 -8.67
C GLN A 21 -5.63 -37.68 -7.92
N LEU A 22 -6.85 -38.05 -7.52
CA LEU A 22 -7.76 -37.17 -6.80
C LEU A 22 -7.16 -36.70 -5.46
N PHE A 23 -6.59 -37.63 -4.68
CA PHE A 23 -5.92 -37.30 -3.42
C PHE A 23 -4.70 -36.38 -3.64
N SER A 24 -3.92 -36.62 -4.70
CA SER A 24 -2.79 -35.75 -5.03
C SER A 24 -3.22 -34.34 -5.43
N GLU A 25 -4.33 -34.19 -6.16
CA GLU A 25 -4.86 -32.89 -6.57
C GLU A 25 -5.45 -32.12 -5.38
N THR A 26 -6.10 -32.81 -4.44
CA THR A 26 -6.61 -32.19 -3.21
C THR A 26 -5.48 -31.72 -2.30
N ASP A 27 -4.43 -32.52 -2.12
CA ASP A 27 -3.29 -32.14 -1.28
C ASP A 27 -2.55 -30.93 -1.88
N VAL A 28 -2.28 -30.96 -3.19
CA VAL A 28 -1.62 -29.85 -3.89
C VAL A 28 -2.46 -28.57 -3.88
N SER A 29 -3.79 -28.66 -3.99
CA SER A 29 -4.66 -27.48 -3.93
C SER A 29 -4.70 -26.87 -2.52
N SER A 30 -4.77 -27.70 -1.47
CA SER A 30 -4.71 -27.24 -0.07
C SER A 30 -3.37 -26.59 0.29
N GLU A 31 -2.26 -27.13 -0.21
CA GLU A 31 -0.93 -26.56 -0.01
C GLU A 31 -0.78 -25.21 -0.73
N LYS A 32 -1.27 -25.12 -1.97
CA LYS A 32 -1.31 -23.85 -2.72
C LYS A 32 -2.12 -22.79 -2.00
N GLU A 33 -3.31 -23.11 -1.50
CA GLU A 33 -4.13 -22.17 -0.71
C GLU A 33 -3.40 -21.68 0.54
N SER A 34 -2.71 -22.58 1.26
CA SER A 34 -1.87 -22.24 2.41
C SER A 34 -0.73 -21.28 2.06
N ILE A 35 -0.06 -21.49 0.92
CA ILE A 35 1.01 -20.61 0.43
C ILE A 35 0.47 -19.21 0.11
N TRP A 36 -0.64 -19.13 -0.62
CA TRP A 36 -1.26 -17.83 -0.95
C TRP A 36 -1.76 -17.09 0.28
N GLN A 37 -2.31 -17.79 1.26
CA GLN A 37 -2.72 -17.20 2.53
C GLN A 37 -1.51 -16.63 3.30
N LYS A 38 -0.43 -17.41 3.44
CA LYS A 38 0.82 -16.95 4.08
C LYS A 38 1.41 -15.74 3.36
N ALA A 39 1.42 -15.75 2.02
CA ALA A 39 1.88 -14.62 1.23
C ALA A 39 1.01 -13.37 1.46
N GLY A 40 -0.32 -13.54 1.51
CA GLY A 40 -1.26 -12.47 1.84
C GLY A 40 -1.05 -11.90 3.25
N ASP A 41 -0.81 -12.75 4.24
CA ASP A 41 -0.52 -12.36 5.62
C ASP A 41 0.78 -11.58 5.73
N MET A 42 1.83 -12.06 5.06
CA MET A 42 3.12 -11.38 4.99
C MET A 42 2.99 -10.01 4.31
N ALA A 43 2.28 -9.93 3.18
CA ALA A 43 2.05 -8.68 2.48
C ALA A 43 1.30 -7.66 3.34
N ARG A 44 0.28 -8.12 4.09
CA ARG A 44 -0.44 -7.27 5.06
C ARG A 44 0.48 -6.81 6.18
N TYR A 45 1.28 -7.70 6.75
CA TYR A 45 2.23 -7.37 7.82
C TYR A 45 3.25 -6.32 7.37
N VAL A 46 3.87 -6.50 6.20
CA VAL A 46 4.85 -5.55 5.65
C VAL A 46 4.18 -4.20 5.34
N SER A 47 3.00 -4.23 4.74
CA SER A 47 2.21 -3.03 4.45
C SER A 47 1.90 -2.25 5.74
N ASP A 48 1.37 -2.92 6.76
CA ASP A 48 1.05 -2.25 8.03
C ASP A 48 2.31 -1.82 8.78
N PHE A 49 3.39 -2.58 8.71
CA PHE A 49 4.66 -2.16 9.28
C PHE A 49 5.13 -0.84 8.66
N TYR A 50 5.01 -0.65 7.35
CA TYR A 50 5.43 0.60 6.72
C TYR A 50 4.42 1.74 6.91
N PHE A 51 3.15 1.51 6.60
CA PHE A 51 2.13 2.56 6.48
C PHE A 51 1.48 2.95 7.81
N LYS A 52 1.52 2.10 8.86
CA LYS A 52 0.91 2.44 10.15
C LYS A 52 1.68 3.58 10.82
N PRO A 53 0.99 4.63 11.30
CA PRO A 53 1.65 5.75 11.99
C PRO A 53 2.46 5.27 13.19
N LYS A 54 3.74 5.65 13.22
CA LYS A 54 4.66 5.44 14.33
C LYS A 54 4.31 6.35 15.51
N SER A 55 4.81 6.00 16.70
CA SER A 55 4.51 6.72 17.94
C SER A 55 4.79 8.23 17.84
N PHE A 56 5.92 8.61 17.24
CA PHE A 56 6.30 10.01 17.03
C PHE A 56 5.39 10.75 16.03
N GLU A 57 4.82 10.04 15.06
CA GLU A 57 3.93 10.61 14.03
C GLU A 57 2.52 10.87 14.56
N ARG A 58 2.05 10.12 15.55
CA ARG A 58 0.67 10.18 16.08
C ARG A 58 0.27 11.58 16.56
N SER A 59 1.22 12.35 17.08
CA SER A 59 0.96 13.72 17.53
C SER A 59 0.79 14.71 16.36
N GLY A 60 1.32 14.39 15.19
CA GLY A 60 1.42 15.29 14.04
C GLY A 60 2.45 16.41 14.19
N LYS A 61 3.03 16.62 15.39
CA LYS A 61 3.90 17.77 15.69
C LYS A 61 5.19 17.77 14.85
N VAL A 62 5.76 16.59 14.58
CA VAL A 62 6.95 16.46 13.73
C VAL A 62 6.68 17.03 12.34
N TYR A 63 5.54 16.68 11.74
CA TYR A 63 5.15 17.19 10.43
C TYR A 63 4.81 18.68 10.44
N GLU A 64 4.20 19.17 11.52
CA GLU A 64 3.93 20.60 11.68
C GLU A 64 5.22 21.42 11.77
N ALA A 65 6.22 20.93 12.52
CA ALA A 65 7.54 21.54 12.60
C ALA A 65 8.26 21.55 11.24
N LEU A 66 8.10 20.49 10.45
CA LEU A 66 8.61 20.39 9.08
C LEU A 66 7.80 21.21 8.05
N GLY A 67 6.83 22.01 8.49
CA GLY A 67 6.07 22.90 7.60
C GLY A 67 4.99 22.24 6.76
N VAL A 68 4.67 20.96 6.99
CA VAL A 68 3.65 20.20 6.24
C VAL A 68 2.29 20.89 6.29
N ARG A 69 1.95 21.58 7.38
CA ARG A 69 0.70 22.34 7.49
C ARG A 69 0.64 23.53 6.52
N LYS A 70 1.77 24.18 6.23
CA LYS A 70 1.84 25.25 5.23
C LYS A 70 1.70 24.66 3.83
N PHE A 71 2.45 23.60 3.55
CA PHE A 71 2.36 22.85 2.29
C PHE A 71 0.93 22.36 2.01
N LYS A 72 0.25 21.79 3.02
CA LYS A 72 -1.13 21.34 2.92
C LYS A 72 -2.09 22.44 2.45
N LYS A 73 -1.87 23.71 2.78
CA LYS A 73 -2.80 24.78 2.40
C LYS A 73 -2.89 24.99 0.90
N ILE A 74 -1.77 24.81 0.19
CA ILE A 74 -1.63 25.11 -1.24
C ILE A 74 -1.87 23.92 -2.16
N MET A 75 -1.95 22.71 -1.62
CA MET A 75 -2.14 21.48 -2.42
C MET A 75 -3.57 21.36 -3.00
N PHE A 76 -3.70 20.58 -4.08
CA PHE A 76 -4.94 20.40 -4.84
C PHE A 76 -6.10 19.78 -4.03
N ASN A 77 -5.82 19.06 -2.94
CA ASN A 77 -6.80 18.60 -1.93
C ASN A 77 -6.56 19.23 -0.55
N GLY A 78 -5.96 20.41 -0.57
CA GLY A 78 -5.51 21.17 0.58
C GLY A 78 -6.61 21.99 1.25
N ASP A 79 -6.23 22.76 2.26
CA ASP A 79 -7.19 23.56 3.02
C ASP A 79 -7.85 24.63 2.14
N TYR A 80 -7.12 25.23 1.19
CA TYR A 80 -7.67 26.22 0.27
C TYR A 80 -8.73 25.62 -0.67
N MET A 81 -8.40 24.50 -1.34
CA MET A 81 -9.35 23.86 -2.24
C MET A 81 -10.61 23.37 -1.49
N ASN A 82 -10.43 22.78 -0.31
CA ASN A 82 -11.56 22.36 0.51
C ASN A 82 -12.42 23.54 1.00
N ALA A 83 -11.80 24.70 1.28
CA ALA A 83 -12.54 25.91 1.61
C ALA A 83 -13.32 26.44 0.40
N LEU A 84 -12.72 26.41 -0.79
CA LEU A 84 -13.39 26.78 -2.03
C LEU A 84 -14.58 25.85 -2.32
N LEU A 85 -14.40 24.54 -2.21
CA LEU A 85 -15.48 23.56 -2.37
C LEU A 85 -16.62 23.79 -1.36
N ARG A 86 -16.30 24.15 -0.10
CA ARG A 86 -17.31 24.49 0.91
C ARG A 86 -18.07 25.78 0.60
N LYS A 87 -17.48 26.72 -0.13
CA LYS A 87 -18.17 27.92 -0.58
C LYS A 87 -19.30 27.58 -1.56
N TYR A 88 -19.09 26.60 -2.44
CA TYR A 88 -20.09 26.15 -3.42
C TYR A 88 -21.03 25.05 -2.89
N ASN A 89 -20.54 24.23 -1.96
CA ASN A 89 -21.31 23.18 -1.30
C ASN A 89 -21.00 23.19 0.21
N PRO A 90 -21.80 23.88 1.03
CA PRO A 90 -21.58 23.99 2.48
C PRO A 90 -21.51 22.64 3.21
N ASN A 91 -22.14 21.60 2.65
CA ASN A 91 -22.15 20.24 3.19
C ASN A 91 -20.95 19.38 2.72
N HIS A 92 -19.99 19.97 1.99
CA HIS A 92 -18.78 19.29 1.56
C HIS A 92 -17.91 18.92 2.76
N LYS A 93 -17.72 17.61 2.96
CA LYS A 93 -16.83 17.02 3.96
C LYS A 93 -16.07 15.88 3.31
N LEU A 94 -14.75 15.92 3.41
CA LEU A 94 -13.86 14.88 2.90
C LEU A 94 -14.03 13.55 3.66
N ILE A 95 -14.22 13.65 4.98
CA ILE A 95 -14.50 12.53 5.86
C ILE A 95 -15.84 12.80 6.55
N ARG A 96 -16.85 11.96 6.27
CA ARG A 96 -18.22 12.07 6.77
C ARG A 96 -18.55 11.03 7.84
N ASN A 97 -18.07 9.82 7.62
CA ASN A 97 -18.31 8.65 8.46
C ASN A 97 -17.06 7.75 8.49
N GLU A 98 -17.12 6.66 9.24
CA GLU A 98 -16.01 5.72 9.37
C GLU A 98 -15.59 5.11 8.02
N GLY A 99 -16.57 4.75 7.17
CA GLY A 99 -16.30 4.22 5.83
C GLY A 99 -15.46 5.19 4.99
N SER A 100 -15.87 6.46 4.91
CA SER A 100 -15.11 7.49 4.20
C SER A 100 -13.72 7.75 4.82
N ALA A 101 -13.56 7.58 6.14
CA ALA A 101 -12.27 7.70 6.80
C ALA A 101 -11.32 6.56 6.39
N LYS A 102 -11.83 5.31 6.36
CA LYS A 102 -11.09 4.13 5.88
C LYS A 102 -10.73 4.25 4.40
N SER A 103 -11.66 4.70 3.55
CA SER A 103 -11.36 4.95 2.13
C SER A 103 -10.29 6.03 1.95
N TRP A 104 -10.35 7.11 2.73
CA TRP A 104 -9.34 8.18 2.68
C TRP A 104 -7.98 7.71 3.22
N GLU A 105 -7.96 6.84 4.22
CA GLU A 105 -6.75 6.16 4.71
C GLU A 105 -6.08 5.36 3.60
N MET A 106 -6.84 4.50 2.90
CA MET A 106 -6.32 3.71 1.78
C MET A 106 -5.80 4.61 0.65
N PHE A 107 -6.53 5.67 0.32
CA PHE A 107 -6.09 6.67 -0.65
C PHE A 107 -4.72 7.26 -0.27
N THR A 108 -4.50 7.59 1.01
CA THR A 108 -3.20 8.11 1.45
C THR A 108 -2.08 7.09 1.26
N ARG A 109 -2.34 5.78 1.40
CA ARG A 109 -1.32 4.72 1.19
C ARG A 109 -0.91 4.63 -0.28
N ILE A 110 -1.89 4.63 -1.18
CA ILE A 110 -1.66 4.55 -2.63
C ILE A 110 -0.82 5.74 -3.09
N TYR A 111 -1.22 6.96 -2.72
CA TYR A 111 -0.48 8.17 -3.13
C TYR A 111 0.90 8.25 -2.48
N GLU A 112 1.06 7.82 -1.23
CA GLU A 112 2.39 7.69 -0.62
C GLU A 112 3.25 6.72 -1.43
N GLY A 113 2.72 5.56 -1.82
CA GLY A 113 3.44 4.57 -2.63
C GLY A 113 3.90 5.12 -3.98
N ILE A 114 3.04 5.88 -4.67
CA ILE A 114 3.38 6.55 -5.93
C ILE A 114 4.58 7.50 -5.74
N HIS A 115 4.54 8.36 -4.72
CA HIS A 115 5.63 9.30 -4.45
C HIS A 115 6.91 8.63 -3.94
N VAL A 116 6.80 7.52 -3.20
CA VAL A 116 7.97 6.71 -2.82
C VAL A 116 8.61 6.12 -4.06
N GLY A 117 7.82 5.57 -4.99
CA GLY A 117 8.31 5.01 -6.25
C GLY A 117 9.03 6.06 -7.11
N PHE A 118 8.36 7.16 -7.45
CA PHE A 118 8.97 8.25 -8.23
C PHE A 118 10.13 8.91 -7.49
N GLY A 119 10.02 9.11 -6.18
CA GLY A 119 11.08 9.69 -5.38
C GLY A 119 12.34 8.83 -5.33
N SER A 120 12.18 7.50 -5.36
CA SER A 120 13.29 6.56 -5.46
C SER A 120 13.98 6.63 -6.83
N LEU A 121 13.21 6.73 -7.93
CA LEU A 121 13.78 6.92 -9.27
C LEU A 121 14.56 8.24 -9.38
N MET A 122 14.02 9.34 -8.84
CA MET A 122 14.71 10.62 -8.79
C MET A 122 15.98 10.55 -7.92
N LEU A 123 15.93 9.83 -6.80
CA LEU A 123 17.09 9.63 -5.94
C LEU A 123 18.21 8.90 -6.67
N SER A 124 17.91 7.85 -7.44
CA SER A 124 18.90 7.16 -8.26
C SER A 124 19.56 8.10 -9.28
N GLY A 125 18.76 8.94 -9.95
CA GLY A 125 19.28 9.96 -10.87
C GLY A 125 20.17 10.99 -10.15
N MET A 126 19.82 11.40 -8.94
CA MET A 126 20.64 12.29 -8.12
C MET A 126 22.00 11.64 -7.79
N VAL A 127 22.01 10.36 -7.40
CA VAL A 127 23.23 9.61 -7.08
C VAL A 127 24.13 9.49 -8.30
N ASP A 128 23.57 9.20 -9.48
CA ASP A 128 24.30 9.16 -10.74
C ASP A 128 24.99 10.51 -11.05
N ARG A 129 24.26 11.63 -10.90
CA ARG A 129 24.84 12.98 -11.09
C ARG A 129 25.98 13.27 -10.12
N LEU A 130 25.80 12.93 -8.84
CA LEU A 130 26.86 13.07 -7.82
C LEU A 130 28.10 12.23 -8.17
N ALA A 131 27.91 11.00 -8.64
CA ALA A 131 29.01 10.11 -9.03
C ALA A 131 29.80 10.64 -10.23
N ASN A 132 29.15 11.41 -11.11
CA ASN A 132 29.77 12.03 -12.28
C ASN A 132 30.26 13.48 -12.02
N GLY A 133 30.19 13.97 -10.79
CA GLY A 133 30.65 15.32 -10.42
C GLY A 133 29.69 16.46 -10.82
N ASP A 134 28.48 16.16 -11.29
CA ASP A 134 27.46 17.16 -11.60
C ASP A 134 26.65 17.54 -10.36
N TYR A 135 27.25 18.38 -9.51
CA TYR A 135 26.65 18.82 -8.26
C TYR A 135 25.43 19.73 -8.47
N ASP A 136 25.44 20.57 -9.51
CA ASP A 136 24.32 21.47 -9.82
C ASP A 136 23.08 20.67 -10.25
N GLY A 137 23.27 19.70 -11.15
CA GLY A 137 22.22 18.77 -11.56
C GLY A 137 21.68 17.96 -10.37
N ALA A 138 22.56 17.46 -9.51
CA ALA A 138 22.16 16.76 -8.29
C ALA A 138 21.34 17.65 -7.35
N ALA A 139 21.77 18.91 -7.15
CA ALA A 139 21.07 19.87 -6.29
C ALA A 139 19.67 20.21 -6.84
N ILE A 140 19.53 20.37 -8.16
CA ILE A 140 18.23 20.59 -8.81
C ILE A 140 17.32 19.37 -8.59
N ILE A 141 17.82 18.15 -8.82
CA ILE A 141 17.05 16.92 -8.59
C ILE A 141 16.62 16.83 -7.11
N ALA A 142 17.53 17.11 -6.18
CA ALA A 142 17.23 17.10 -4.75
C ALA A 142 16.11 18.08 -4.38
N ALA A 143 16.19 19.32 -4.89
CA ALA A 143 15.18 20.35 -4.65
C ALA A 143 13.80 19.94 -5.19
N ILE A 144 13.76 19.47 -6.44
CA ILE A 144 12.51 19.00 -7.06
C ILE A 144 11.96 17.80 -6.31
N ASN A 145 12.78 16.79 -6.03
CA ASN A 145 12.37 15.57 -5.33
C ASN A 145 11.81 15.87 -3.93
N THR A 146 12.40 16.84 -3.24
CA THR A 146 11.93 17.32 -1.95
C THR A 146 10.50 17.85 -2.05
N VAL A 147 10.23 18.76 -3.00
CA VAL A 147 8.92 19.40 -3.15
C VAL A 147 7.88 18.43 -3.70
N VAL A 148 8.23 17.61 -4.70
CA VAL A 148 7.26 16.79 -5.44
C VAL A 148 7.05 15.39 -4.87
N ASN A 149 7.96 14.86 -4.04
CA ASN A 149 7.83 13.53 -3.46
C ASN A 149 7.90 13.55 -1.93
N ILE A 150 8.94 14.16 -1.35
CA ILE A 150 9.13 14.13 0.11
C ILE A 150 7.98 14.87 0.83
N TYR A 151 7.64 16.09 0.42
CA TYR A 151 6.53 16.84 1.02
C TYR A 151 5.16 16.14 0.86
N PRO A 152 4.81 15.60 -0.31
CA PRO A 152 3.63 14.77 -0.46
C PRO A 152 3.61 13.51 0.42
N ILE A 153 4.72 12.78 0.54
CA ILE A 153 4.84 11.62 1.46
C ILE A 153 4.54 12.06 2.91
N MET A 154 5.18 13.13 3.36
CA MET A 154 4.94 13.68 4.70
C MET A 154 3.50 14.11 4.89
N LEU A 155 2.87 14.72 3.87
CA LEU A 155 1.47 15.12 3.91
C LEU A 155 0.53 13.91 4.02
N GLN A 156 0.79 12.82 3.29
CA GLN A 156 0.01 11.60 3.39
C GLN A 156 0.12 10.98 4.79
N ARG A 157 1.34 10.90 5.33
CA ARG A 157 1.59 10.40 6.70
C ARG A 157 0.95 11.28 7.78
N TYR A 158 1.04 12.61 7.64
CA TYR A 158 0.37 13.55 8.54
C TYR A 158 -1.16 13.39 8.53
N ASN A 159 -1.76 13.28 7.35
CA ASN A 159 -3.20 13.06 7.22
C ASN A 159 -3.59 11.70 7.83
N ARG A 160 -2.84 10.64 7.56
CA ARG A 160 -3.09 9.30 8.10
C ARG A 160 -3.05 9.26 9.62
N ALA A 161 -2.03 9.85 10.24
CA ALA A 161 -1.93 9.93 11.70
C ALA A 161 -3.18 10.58 12.33
N ARG A 162 -3.75 11.60 11.67
CA ARG A 162 -4.98 12.25 12.12
C ARG A 162 -6.24 11.40 11.91
N ILE A 163 -6.31 10.62 10.82
CA ILE A 163 -7.41 9.68 10.58
C ILE A 163 -7.44 8.61 11.67
N TYR A 164 -6.30 7.99 11.97
CA TYR A 164 -6.20 6.97 13.03
C TYR A 164 -6.68 7.52 14.38
N LYS A 165 -6.29 8.76 14.74
CA LYS A 165 -6.79 9.40 15.97
C LYS A 165 -8.32 9.56 16.01
N VAL A 166 -8.98 9.69 14.87
CA VAL A 166 -10.45 9.78 14.80
C VAL A 166 -11.10 8.39 14.85
N LEU A 167 -10.48 7.39 14.21
CA LEU A 167 -10.96 6.01 14.22
C LEU A 167 -10.80 5.36 15.61
N ASP A 168 -9.64 5.53 16.25
CA ASP A 168 -9.32 4.96 17.58
C ASP A 168 -10.22 5.52 18.70
N ARG A 169 -10.82 6.71 18.51
CA ARG A 169 -11.76 7.33 19.49
C ARG A 169 -13.18 6.78 19.42
N LYS A 170 -13.51 6.04 18.36
CA LYS A 170 -14.85 5.48 18.15
C LYS A 170 -14.95 4.01 18.55
N GLN A 171 -13.82 3.38 18.87
CA GLN A 171 -13.72 2.06 19.48
C GLN A 171 -13.80 2.21 21.00
#